data_AF-A0A3N9NDV0-F1
#
_entry.id   AF-A0A3N9NDV0-F1
#
_cell.length_a   1.000
_cell.length_b   1.000
_cell.length_c   1.000
_cell.angle_alpha   90.00
_cell.angle_beta   90.00
_cell.angle_gamma   90.00
#
_symmetry.space_group_name_H-M   'P 1'
#
loop_
_entity.id
_entity.type
_entity.pdbx_description
1 polymer ?
#
loop_
_entity_poly.entity_id
_entity_poly.type
_entity_poly.pdbx_seq_one_letter_code
_entity_poly.pdbx_strand_id
1 'polypeptide(L)'
;MTAKRSPLALLILLFIALFIPLLLFIPRADDQQDAWASVPERLPHTDHSSLMTEPLSSGQDVTKKCLECHEDAAGQVMQTAHWTWTSPPVLLPGRAQPVVLGKKYAVNNFCIGIQSNWPACTSCHAGYGWVDATFDFSISENIDCLVCHDRSGQYIKTNGGLPAADADLLAAAKSVGEPTRENCGGCHFKGGGGDAVKHGDLDGSLYYPTERIDVHMGKHNFSCTDCHQS
;
A
#
# COMPACT_ATOMS: atom_id res chain seq x y z
N MET A 1 59.97 -55.65 2.17
CA MET A 1 58.50 -55.88 2.11
C MET A 1 57.86 -54.75 1.33
N THR A 2 57.68 -54.91 0.02
CA THR A 2 57.01 -53.93 -0.84
C THR A 2 55.50 -54.07 -0.68
N ALA A 3 54.87 -53.14 0.03
CA ALA A 3 53.42 -53.08 0.18
C ALA A 3 52.78 -52.98 -1.22
N LYS A 4 52.09 -54.05 -1.66
CA LYS A 4 51.29 -54.03 -2.88
C LYS A 4 50.18 -53.00 -2.69
N ARG A 5 50.31 -51.83 -3.33
CA ARG A 5 49.25 -50.81 -3.34
C ARG A 5 48.05 -51.40 -4.06
N SER A 6 46.94 -51.57 -3.34
CA SER A 6 45.70 -52.09 -3.89
C SER A 6 45.15 -51.08 -4.91
N PRO A 7 44.91 -51.47 -6.18
CA PRO A 7 44.33 -50.59 -7.19
C PRO A 7 42.95 -50.07 -6.76
N LEU A 8 42.24 -50.84 -5.91
CA LEU A 8 40.97 -50.44 -5.32
C LEU A 8 41.11 -49.24 -4.37
N ALA A 9 42.20 -49.17 -3.59
CA ALA A 9 42.44 -48.06 -2.67
C ALA A 9 42.71 -46.74 -3.42
N LEU A 10 43.39 -46.81 -4.57
CA LEU A 10 43.64 -45.65 -5.42
C LEU A 10 42.36 -45.14 -6.09
N LEU A 11 41.49 -46.06 -6.54
CA LEU A 11 40.17 -45.73 -7.10
C LEU A 11 39.25 -45.09 -6.06
N ILE A 12 39.26 -45.57 -4.82
CA ILE A 12 38.47 -44.99 -3.72
C ILE A 12 38.96 -43.56 -3.42
N LEU A 13 40.27 -43.35 -3.32
CA LEU A 13 40.84 -42.01 -3.06
C LEU A 13 40.54 -41.02 -4.19
N LEU A 14 40.60 -41.46 -5.45
CA LEU A 14 40.21 -40.66 -6.61
C LEU A 14 38.72 -40.33 -6.58
N PHE A 15 37.86 -41.30 -6.26
CA PHE A 15 36.42 -41.09 -6.17
C PHE A 15 36.07 -40.09 -5.07
N ILE A 16 36.67 -40.23 -3.88
CA ILE A 16 36.53 -39.29 -2.77
C ILE A 16 37.00 -37.89 -3.18
N ALA A 17 38.17 -37.77 -3.80
CA ALA A 17 38.73 -36.49 -4.23
C ALA A 17 37.89 -35.79 -5.33
N LEU A 18 37.12 -36.54 -6.12
CA LEU A 18 36.32 -36.00 -7.23
C LEU A 18 34.85 -35.75 -6.83
N PHE A 19 34.25 -36.66 -6.05
CA PHE A 19 32.84 -36.59 -5.68
C PHE A 19 32.57 -35.81 -4.38
N ILE A 20 33.50 -35.79 -3.40
CA ILE A 20 33.27 -35.03 -2.16
C ILE A 20 33.23 -33.52 -2.43
N PRO A 21 34.15 -32.91 -3.20
CA PRO A 21 34.03 -31.50 -3.54
C PRO A 21 32.73 -31.23 -4.31
N LEU A 22 32.35 -32.11 -5.24
CA LEU A 22 31.09 -31.99 -5.96
C LEU A 22 29.90 -31.99 -5.00
N LEU A 23 29.84 -32.89 -4.02
CA LEU A 23 28.77 -32.94 -3.01
C LEU A 23 28.79 -31.75 -2.02
N LEU A 24 29.96 -31.17 -1.76
CA LEU A 24 30.10 -29.99 -0.89
C LEU A 24 29.78 -28.68 -1.62
N PHE A 25 30.01 -28.62 -2.94
CA PHE A 25 29.80 -27.44 -3.79
C PHE A 25 28.59 -27.56 -4.72
N ILE A 26 27.82 -28.65 -4.68
CA ILE A 26 26.47 -28.67 -5.25
C ILE A 26 25.70 -27.56 -4.53
N PRO A 27 25.20 -26.54 -5.23
CA PRO A 27 24.32 -25.56 -4.64
C PRO A 27 23.13 -26.34 -4.09
N ARG A 28 23.05 -26.46 -2.76
CA ARG A 28 21.83 -26.90 -2.12
C ARG A 28 20.78 -25.89 -2.57
N ALA A 29 19.63 -26.39 -3.05
CA ALA A 29 18.47 -25.53 -3.19
C ALA A 29 18.31 -24.86 -1.83
N ASP A 30 18.50 -23.54 -1.81
CA ASP A 30 18.30 -22.74 -0.62
C ASP A 30 16.89 -23.11 -0.14
N ASP A 31 16.75 -23.44 1.14
CA ASP A 31 15.46 -23.71 1.76
C ASP A 31 14.74 -22.36 1.88
N GLN A 32 14.45 -21.75 0.72
CA GLN A 32 13.76 -20.48 0.59
C GLN A 32 12.34 -20.76 1.07
N GLN A 33 12.14 -20.48 2.35
CA GLN A 33 10.83 -20.45 2.98
C GLN A 33 9.91 -19.62 2.08
N ASP A 34 8.79 -20.21 1.65
CA ASP A 34 7.85 -19.54 0.76
C ASP A 34 7.37 -18.25 1.42
N ALA A 35 7.68 -17.10 0.80
CA ALA A 35 7.32 -15.79 1.32
C ALA A 35 5.80 -15.64 1.47
N TRP A 36 5.02 -16.35 0.66
CA TRP A 36 3.56 -16.34 0.71
C TRP A 36 2.98 -17.23 1.81
N ALA A 37 3.76 -18.12 2.43
CA ALA A 37 3.25 -19.08 3.41
C ALA A 37 2.63 -18.46 4.67
N SER A 38 2.96 -17.19 4.96
CA SER A 38 2.43 -16.45 6.12
C SER A 38 1.53 -15.27 5.72
N VAL A 39 1.25 -15.11 4.43
CA VAL A 39 0.37 -14.05 3.93
C VAL A 39 -1.05 -14.64 3.79
N PRO A 40 -2.07 -14.02 4.40
CA PRO A 40 -3.46 -14.43 4.22
C PRO A 40 -3.87 -14.44 2.75
N GLU A 41 -4.70 -15.41 2.37
CA GLU A 41 -5.30 -15.41 1.04
C GLU A 41 -6.19 -14.18 0.87
N ARG A 42 -6.05 -13.52 -0.29
CA ARG A 42 -6.89 -12.38 -0.66
C ARG A 42 -8.32 -12.85 -0.91
N LEU A 43 -9.28 -12.03 -0.50
CA LEU A 43 -10.68 -12.34 -0.73
C LEU A 43 -10.99 -12.34 -2.24
N PRO A 44 -11.86 -13.25 -2.72
CA PRO A 44 -12.31 -13.21 -4.10
C PRO A 44 -12.99 -11.89 -4.43
N HIS A 45 -12.59 -11.28 -5.54
CA HIS A 45 -13.15 -10.04 -6.04
C HIS A 45 -14.51 -10.27 -6.72
N THR A 46 -15.52 -9.48 -6.36
CA THR A 46 -16.80 -9.40 -7.07
C THR A 46 -16.69 -8.40 -8.22
N ASP A 47 -16.99 -8.80 -9.46
CA ASP A 47 -16.99 -7.87 -10.59
C ASP A 47 -18.11 -6.82 -10.49
N HIS A 48 -17.73 -5.54 -10.50
CA HIS A 48 -18.65 -4.41 -10.39
C HIS A 48 -19.13 -3.87 -11.74
N SER A 49 -18.60 -4.37 -12.86
CA SER A 49 -18.87 -3.86 -14.21
C SER A 49 -20.37 -3.79 -14.56
N SER A 50 -21.13 -4.76 -14.07
CA SER A 50 -22.59 -4.89 -14.25
C SER A 50 -23.42 -4.30 -13.10
N LEU A 51 -22.79 -3.96 -11.97
CA LEU A 51 -23.44 -3.41 -10.79
C LEU A 51 -23.50 -1.88 -10.81
N MET A 52 -22.61 -1.26 -11.59
CA MET A 52 -22.53 0.19 -11.78
C MET A 52 -23.16 0.56 -13.13
N THR A 53 -24.48 0.73 -13.18
CA THR A 53 -25.21 1.03 -14.43
C THR A 53 -25.55 2.50 -14.58
N GLU A 54 -25.82 3.17 -13.47
CA GLU A 54 -26.30 4.56 -13.46
C GLU A 54 -25.16 5.57 -13.61
N PRO A 55 -25.41 6.75 -14.23
CA PRO A 55 -24.44 7.83 -14.26
C PRO A 55 -24.06 8.31 -12.85
N LEU A 56 -22.77 8.56 -12.61
CA LEU A 56 -22.22 9.06 -11.35
C LEU A 56 -21.66 10.47 -11.58
N SER A 57 -22.22 11.47 -10.90
CA SER A 57 -21.91 12.89 -11.16
C SER A 57 -20.89 13.49 -10.19
N SER A 58 -20.70 12.85 -9.04
CA SER A 58 -19.78 13.28 -7.99
C SER A 58 -19.15 12.07 -7.29
N GLY A 59 -18.02 12.31 -6.61
CA GLY A 59 -17.40 11.28 -5.76
C GLY A 59 -18.37 10.75 -4.70
N GLN A 60 -19.17 11.63 -4.10
CA GLN A 60 -20.20 11.26 -3.13
C GLN A 60 -21.29 10.38 -3.72
N ASP A 61 -21.66 10.53 -4.99
CA ASP A 61 -22.63 9.64 -5.65
C ASP A 61 -22.04 8.23 -5.79
N VAL A 62 -20.75 8.11 -6.08
CA VAL A 62 -20.06 6.82 -6.08
C VAL A 62 -20.14 6.18 -4.71
N THR A 63 -19.78 6.93 -3.66
CA THR A 63 -19.79 6.42 -2.28
C THR A 63 -21.19 5.98 -1.86
N LYS A 64 -22.22 6.78 -2.13
CA LYS A 64 -23.62 6.37 -1.89
C LYS A 64 -23.95 5.04 -2.56
N LYS A 65 -23.53 4.86 -3.82
CA LYS A 65 -23.76 3.61 -4.56
C LYS A 65 -23.02 2.43 -3.94
N CYS A 66 -21.77 2.62 -3.52
CA CYS A 66 -20.99 1.59 -2.82
C CYS A 66 -21.66 1.16 -1.51
N LEU A 67 -22.20 2.12 -0.75
CA LEU A 67 -22.82 1.86 0.56
C LEU A 67 -24.16 1.12 0.47
N GLU A 68 -24.77 0.96 -0.70
CA GLU A 68 -25.93 0.06 -0.89
C GLU A 68 -25.60 -1.42 -0.67
N CYS A 69 -24.32 -1.80 -0.76
CA CYS A 69 -23.84 -3.18 -0.54
C CYS A 69 -22.74 -3.28 0.52
N HIS A 70 -22.05 -2.18 0.81
CA HIS A 70 -20.94 -2.10 1.77
C HIS A 70 -21.29 -1.21 2.97
N GLU A 71 -22.44 -1.45 3.59
CA GLU A 71 -23.03 -0.60 4.63
C GLU A 71 -22.06 -0.31 5.81
N ASP A 72 -21.29 -1.31 6.23
CA ASP A 72 -20.35 -1.18 7.35
C ASP A 72 -19.02 -0.52 6.97
N ALA A 73 -18.65 -0.50 5.68
CA ALA A 73 -17.33 -0.10 5.23
C ALA A 73 -17.04 1.38 5.56
N ALA A 74 -18.06 2.25 5.45
CA ALA A 74 -17.91 3.63 5.85
C ALA A 74 -17.54 3.75 7.33
N GLY A 75 -18.30 3.08 8.20
CA GLY A 75 -18.05 3.09 9.64
C GLY A 75 -16.66 2.56 10.00
N GLN A 76 -16.19 1.54 9.30
CA GLN A 76 -14.84 0.99 9.48
C GLN A 76 -13.76 2.00 9.07
N VAL A 77 -13.84 2.58 7.88
CA VAL A 77 -12.86 3.57 7.39
C VAL A 77 -12.84 4.81 8.27
N MET A 78 -14.00 5.30 8.72
CA MET A 78 -14.13 6.50 9.54
C MET A 78 -13.45 6.38 10.91
N GLN A 79 -13.18 5.17 11.39
CA GLN A 79 -12.47 4.91 12.64
C GLN A 79 -10.94 4.91 12.47
N THR A 80 -10.43 5.00 11.23
CA THR A 80 -9.00 4.87 10.94
C THR A 80 -8.27 6.21 10.91
N ALA A 81 -6.94 6.13 10.92
CA ALA A 81 -6.09 7.28 10.67
C ALA A 81 -6.23 7.81 9.23
N HIS A 82 -6.63 7.01 8.24
CA HIS A 82 -6.82 7.47 6.85
C HIS A 82 -7.97 8.49 6.74
N TRP A 83 -9.02 8.32 7.55
CA TRP A 83 -10.12 9.28 7.67
C TRP A 83 -9.80 10.42 8.62
N THR A 84 -9.45 10.10 9.87
CA THR A 84 -9.36 11.11 10.93
C THR A 84 -8.12 11.99 10.83
N TRP A 85 -7.05 11.47 10.21
CA TRP A 85 -5.69 12.04 10.25
C TRP A 85 -5.19 12.31 11.66
N THR A 86 -5.68 11.53 12.63
CA THR A 86 -5.28 11.63 14.03
C THR A 86 -4.78 10.29 14.57
N SER A 87 -3.88 10.35 15.54
CA SER A 87 -3.56 9.20 16.38
C SER A 87 -4.52 9.12 17.56
N PRO A 88 -4.61 7.97 18.25
CA PRO A 88 -5.04 7.95 19.64
C PRO A 88 -4.20 8.94 20.49
N PRO A 89 -4.70 9.45 21.62
CA PRO A 89 -3.90 10.27 22.52
C PRO A 89 -2.64 9.54 22.99
N VAL A 90 -1.47 10.20 22.88
CA VAL A 90 -0.17 9.66 23.29
C VAL A 90 0.43 10.54 24.38
N LEU A 91 0.91 9.94 25.47
CA LEU A 91 1.68 10.66 26.48
C LEU A 91 3.14 10.77 26.02
N LEU A 92 3.58 12.00 25.75
CA LEU A 92 4.95 12.27 25.33
C LEU A 92 5.85 12.54 26.55
N PRO A 93 7.15 12.17 26.49
CA PRO A 93 8.11 12.55 27.51
C PRO A 93 8.09 14.04 27.80
N GLY A 94 8.01 14.42 29.08
CA GLY A 94 7.99 15.81 29.52
C GLY A 94 6.61 16.51 29.44
N ARG A 95 5.54 15.81 29.04
CA ARG A 95 4.17 16.35 29.13
C ARG A 95 3.42 15.76 30.31
N ALA A 96 2.66 16.60 31.00
CA ALA A 96 1.76 16.17 32.08
C ALA A 96 0.47 15.52 31.56
N GLN A 97 0.10 15.77 30.30
CA GLN A 97 -1.15 15.29 29.69
C GLN A 97 -0.88 14.70 28.29
N PRO A 98 -1.64 13.66 27.88
CA PRO A 98 -1.57 13.11 26.53
C PRO A 98 -1.94 14.14 25.47
N VAL A 99 -1.43 13.95 24.26
CA VAL A 99 -1.80 14.74 23.09
C VAL A 99 -2.15 13.89 21.90
N VAL A 100 -3.04 14.43 21.06
CA VAL A 100 -3.42 13.83 19.79
C VAL A 100 -2.40 14.28 18.74
N LEU A 101 -1.79 13.31 18.05
CA LEU A 101 -0.89 13.54 16.92
C LEU A 101 -1.61 13.19 15.61
N GLY A 102 -0.85 13.03 14.52
CA GLY A 102 -1.37 12.74 13.18
C GLY A 102 -1.35 13.97 12.27
N LYS A 103 -1.54 13.77 10.96
CA LYS A 103 -1.38 14.83 9.93
C LYS A 103 -2.26 16.06 10.20
N LYS A 104 -3.40 15.91 10.90
CA LYS A 104 -4.28 17.02 11.29
C LYS A 104 -3.63 18.00 12.27
N TYR A 105 -2.70 17.53 13.12
CA TYR A 105 -2.06 18.35 14.17
C TYR A 105 -0.53 18.41 14.06
N ALA A 106 0.09 17.55 13.24
CA ALA A 106 1.52 17.48 13.09
C ALA A 106 2.08 18.73 12.41
N VAL A 107 3.21 19.20 12.94
CA VAL A 107 4.04 20.25 12.34
C VAL A 107 5.34 19.63 11.83
N ASN A 108 5.77 19.99 10.63
CA ASN A 108 7.01 19.54 10.02
C ASN A 108 7.79 20.71 9.39
N ASN A 109 8.94 20.41 8.77
CA ASN A 109 9.82 21.38 8.12
C ASN A 109 9.65 21.43 6.58
N PHE A 110 8.59 20.85 6.03
CA PHE A 110 8.19 20.96 4.63
C PHE A 110 7.11 22.04 4.50
N CYS A 111 5.85 21.66 4.26
CA CYS A 111 4.72 22.59 4.18
C CYS A 111 4.20 23.05 5.55
N ILE A 112 4.99 22.87 6.62
CA ILE A 112 4.68 23.22 8.01
C ILE A 112 3.51 22.43 8.60
N GLY A 113 2.30 22.63 8.13
CA GLY A 113 1.09 21.99 8.67
C GLY A 113 -0.09 22.15 7.73
N ILE A 114 -1.15 21.42 7.99
CA ILE A 114 -2.36 21.48 7.17
C ILE A 114 -3.19 22.75 7.39
N GLN A 115 -3.10 23.32 8.59
CA GLN A 115 -3.85 24.53 8.94
C GLN A 115 -3.51 25.65 7.94
N SER A 116 -4.56 26.32 7.44
CA SER A 116 -4.57 27.29 6.34
C SER A 116 -4.17 26.79 4.94
N ASN A 117 -3.90 25.49 4.77
CA ASN A 117 -3.45 24.89 3.50
C ASN A 117 -4.24 23.63 3.10
N TRP A 118 -5.44 23.44 3.67
CA TRP A 118 -6.23 22.20 3.51
C TRP A 118 -6.37 21.74 2.07
N PRO A 119 -6.84 22.54 1.08
CA PRO A 119 -7.19 22.00 -0.22
C PRO A 119 -6.02 21.28 -0.90
N ALA A 120 -4.80 21.83 -0.84
CA ALA A 120 -3.63 21.18 -1.39
C ALA A 120 -3.25 19.92 -0.60
N CYS A 121 -3.31 19.98 0.74
CA CYS A 121 -2.93 18.87 1.61
C CYS A 121 -3.89 17.67 1.51
N THR A 122 -5.18 17.92 1.33
CA THR A 122 -6.30 16.96 1.32
C THR A 122 -6.57 16.36 -0.04
N SER A 123 -5.82 16.75 -1.07
CA SER A 123 -5.68 15.94 -2.29
C SER A 123 -5.28 14.49 -2.00
N CYS A 124 -4.57 14.25 -0.88
CA CYS A 124 -4.17 12.94 -0.38
C CYS A 124 -5.02 12.43 0.79
N HIS A 125 -6.16 13.06 1.11
CA HIS A 125 -7.08 12.56 2.14
C HIS A 125 -8.02 11.51 1.55
N ALA A 126 -8.38 10.48 2.31
CA ALA A 126 -9.32 9.43 1.87
C ALA A 126 -10.79 9.91 1.92
N GLY A 127 -11.02 11.15 1.50
CA GLY A 127 -12.32 11.78 1.48
C GLY A 127 -12.44 12.91 0.47
N TYR A 128 -13.67 13.42 0.37
CA TYR A 128 -14.10 14.45 -0.58
C TYR A 128 -14.48 15.74 0.15
N GLY A 129 -13.93 16.87 -0.29
CA GLY A 129 -14.38 18.20 0.13
C GLY A 129 -13.77 18.73 1.43
N TRP A 130 -12.66 18.15 1.92
CA TRP A 130 -11.97 18.71 3.08
C TRP A 130 -11.15 19.94 2.68
N VAL A 131 -11.79 21.12 2.69
CA VAL A 131 -11.19 22.38 2.21
C VAL A 131 -10.85 23.37 3.32
N ASP A 132 -11.34 23.15 4.54
CA ASP A 132 -11.06 23.99 5.71
C ASP A 132 -11.33 23.25 7.03
N ALA A 133 -11.37 24.00 8.15
CA ALA A 133 -11.58 23.45 9.49
C ALA A 133 -13.01 22.97 9.77
N THR A 134 -13.99 23.27 8.90
CA THR A 134 -15.42 22.96 9.09
C THR A 134 -15.83 21.63 8.48
N PHE A 135 -14.90 20.88 7.88
CA PHE A 135 -15.18 19.56 7.31
C PHE A 135 -15.84 18.62 8.32
N ASP A 136 -16.99 18.07 7.92
CA ASP A 136 -17.79 17.18 8.75
C ASP A 136 -17.34 15.73 8.56
N PHE A 137 -16.61 15.23 9.56
CA PHE A 137 -16.12 13.85 9.60
C PHE A 137 -17.22 12.81 9.90
N SER A 138 -18.47 13.22 10.11
CA SER A 138 -19.60 12.32 10.36
C SER A 138 -20.38 11.93 9.10
N ILE A 139 -20.13 12.61 7.97
CA ILE A 139 -20.81 12.34 6.69
C ILE A 139 -20.10 11.20 5.96
N SER A 140 -20.71 10.02 5.98
CA SER A 140 -20.19 8.79 5.34
C SER A 140 -19.98 8.94 3.84
N GLU A 141 -20.84 9.70 3.16
CA GLU A 141 -20.77 9.94 1.72
C GLU A 141 -19.50 10.69 1.31
N ASN A 142 -18.85 11.38 2.24
CA ASN A 142 -17.58 12.06 1.98
C ASN A 142 -16.37 11.13 1.98
N ILE A 143 -16.52 9.82 2.24
CA ILE A 143 -15.43 8.85 2.09
C ILE A 143 -15.12 8.67 0.61
N ASP A 144 -13.84 8.64 0.25
CA ASP A 144 -13.40 8.31 -1.10
C ASP A 144 -13.06 6.83 -1.19
N CYS A 145 -13.98 6.02 -1.73
CA CYS A 145 -13.72 4.59 -1.95
C CYS A 145 -12.76 4.34 -3.13
N LEU A 146 -12.75 5.23 -4.13
CA LEU A 146 -12.03 5.02 -5.38
C LEU A 146 -10.52 5.23 -5.24
N VAL A 147 -10.08 6.11 -4.32
CA VAL A 147 -8.65 6.39 -4.10
C VAL A 147 -7.85 5.13 -3.79
N CYS A 148 -8.47 4.18 -3.07
CA CYS A 148 -7.85 2.91 -2.71
C CYS A 148 -8.18 1.78 -3.71
N HIS A 149 -9.36 1.81 -4.33
CA HIS A 149 -9.89 0.65 -5.05
C HIS A 149 -9.91 0.79 -6.57
N ASP A 150 -9.73 1.97 -7.16
CA ASP A 150 -9.71 2.13 -8.62
C ASP A 150 -8.62 1.25 -9.26
N ARG A 151 -8.99 0.46 -10.28
CA ARG A 151 -8.06 -0.35 -11.07
C ARG A 151 -7.90 0.14 -12.50
N SER A 152 -8.69 1.14 -12.90
CA SER A 152 -8.58 1.71 -14.24
C SER A 152 -7.30 2.53 -14.41
N GLY A 153 -6.74 3.06 -13.31
CA GLY A 153 -5.53 3.87 -13.33
C GLY A 153 -5.78 5.30 -13.80
N GLN A 154 -7.05 5.70 -13.96
CA GLN A 154 -7.43 7.03 -14.45
C GLN A 154 -8.02 7.92 -13.35
N TYR A 155 -8.29 7.37 -12.16
CA TYR A 155 -8.86 8.14 -11.06
C TYR A 155 -7.80 9.04 -10.42
N ILE A 156 -8.01 10.36 -10.52
CA ILE A 156 -7.08 11.37 -10.00
C ILE A 156 -7.85 12.33 -9.09
N LYS A 157 -7.30 12.56 -7.90
CA LYS A 157 -7.79 13.57 -6.96
C LYS A 157 -7.11 14.92 -7.19
N THR A 158 -7.85 15.97 -6.87
CA THR A 158 -7.42 17.36 -6.93
C THR A 158 -7.58 18.02 -5.55
N ASN A 159 -7.58 19.35 -5.51
CA ASN A 159 -7.70 20.09 -4.26
C ASN A 159 -8.97 19.72 -3.49
N GLY A 160 -8.87 19.62 -2.17
CA GLY A 160 -9.97 19.19 -1.32
C GLY A 160 -10.25 17.69 -1.39
N GLY A 161 -9.46 16.92 -2.15
CA GLY A 161 -9.70 15.50 -2.40
C GLY A 161 -10.79 15.23 -3.42
N LEU A 162 -11.28 16.24 -4.14
CA LEU A 162 -12.30 16.04 -5.18
C LEU A 162 -11.70 15.35 -6.41
N PRO A 163 -12.46 14.49 -7.11
CA PRO A 163 -12.02 13.95 -8.40
C PRO A 163 -11.71 15.07 -9.41
N ALA A 164 -10.84 14.80 -10.37
CA ALA A 164 -10.66 15.67 -11.52
C ALA A 164 -11.99 15.87 -12.28
N ALA A 165 -12.21 17.05 -12.86
CA ALA A 165 -13.48 17.41 -13.49
C ALA A 165 -13.85 16.52 -14.70
N ASP A 166 -12.84 15.96 -15.36
CA ASP A 166 -12.93 15.05 -16.51
C ASP A 166 -12.81 13.57 -16.12
N ALA A 167 -12.79 13.25 -14.82
CA ALA A 167 -12.73 11.87 -14.37
C ALA A 167 -13.98 11.08 -14.78
N ASP A 168 -13.79 9.95 -15.46
CA ASP A 168 -14.87 8.99 -15.72
C ASP A 168 -15.13 8.16 -14.45
N LEU A 169 -15.97 8.72 -13.56
CA LEU A 169 -16.33 8.09 -12.29
C LEU A 169 -17.05 6.74 -12.48
N LEU A 170 -17.79 6.58 -13.57
CA LEU A 170 -18.48 5.32 -13.86
C LEU A 170 -17.46 4.24 -14.25
N ALA A 171 -16.49 4.57 -15.11
CA ALA A 171 -15.43 3.64 -15.47
C ALA A 171 -14.55 3.29 -14.27
N ALA A 172 -14.21 4.26 -13.41
CA ALA A 172 -13.47 4.01 -12.17
C ALA A 172 -14.26 3.07 -11.24
N ALA A 173 -15.55 3.36 -11.00
CA ALA A 173 -16.43 2.54 -10.15
C ALA A 173 -16.60 1.11 -10.68
N LYS A 174 -16.67 0.91 -12.01
CA LYS A 174 -16.73 -0.42 -12.62
C LYS A 174 -15.43 -1.21 -12.47
N SER A 175 -14.31 -0.52 -12.35
CA SER A 175 -12.99 -1.14 -12.29
C SER A 175 -12.55 -1.52 -10.88
N VAL A 176 -13.30 -1.12 -9.83
CA VAL A 176 -12.84 -1.25 -8.45
C VAL A 176 -12.38 -2.68 -8.14
N GLY A 177 -11.34 -2.82 -7.32
CA GLY A 177 -10.81 -4.12 -6.92
C GLY A 177 -9.84 -4.03 -5.76
N GLU A 178 -9.06 -5.09 -5.56
CA GLU A 178 -8.00 -5.11 -4.55
C GLU A 178 -6.96 -4.00 -4.82
N PRO A 179 -6.60 -3.19 -3.81
CA PRO A 179 -5.64 -2.11 -3.97
C PRO A 179 -4.29 -2.60 -4.51
N THR A 180 -3.70 -1.81 -5.39
CA THR A 180 -2.31 -1.98 -5.86
C THR A 180 -1.38 -0.98 -5.19
N ARG A 181 -0.08 -1.12 -5.50
CA ARG A 181 0.94 -0.16 -5.08
C ARG A 181 0.69 1.23 -5.65
N GLU A 182 0.04 1.35 -6.81
CA GLU A 182 -0.37 2.62 -7.40
C GLU A 182 -1.40 3.37 -6.56
N ASN A 183 -2.42 2.67 -6.04
CA ASN A 183 -3.44 3.26 -5.20
C ASN A 183 -2.83 3.89 -3.93
N CYS A 184 -2.01 3.12 -3.21
CA CYS A 184 -1.31 3.61 -2.02
C CYS A 184 -0.30 4.70 -2.38
N GLY A 185 0.50 4.45 -3.41
CA GLY A 185 1.60 5.32 -3.84
C GLY A 185 1.14 6.69 -4.35
N GLY A 186 -0.10 6.81 -4.84
CA GLY A 186 -0.71 8.10 -5.20
C GLY A 186 -0.64 9.13 -4.07
N CYS A 187 -0.69 8.68 -2.81
CA CYS A 187 -0.57 9.53 -1.63
C CYS A 187 0.74 9.31 -0.85
N HIS A 188 1.29 8.10 -0.87
CA HIS A 188 2.42 7.71 -0.01
C HIS A 188 3.80 7.92 -0.65
N PHE A 189 3.91 7.92 -1.99
CA PHE A 189 5.21 8.07 -2.68
C PHE A 189 5.57 9.54 -2.92
N LYS A 190 4.56 10.41 -2.91
CA LYS A 190 4.70 11.84 -3.19
C LYS A 190 4.22 12.66 -1.99
N GLY A 191 4.96 13.70 -1.65
CA GLY A 191 4.59 14.61 -0.55
C GLY A 191 5.49 15.84 -0.53
N GLY A 192 4.99 16.97 0.01
CA GLY A 192 5.81 18.19 0.08
C GLY A 192 6.24 18.76 -1.28
N GLY A 193 5.53 18.42 -2.36
CA GLY A 193 5.76 18.96 -3.70
C GLY A 193 6.42 18.02 -4.70
N GLY A 194 6.75 16.77 -4.33
CA GLY A 194 7.35 15.83 -5.27
C GLY A 194 7.51 14.41 -4.75
N ASP A 195 8.08 13.57 -5.62
CA ASP A 195 8.45 12.18 -5.36
C ASP A 195 9.67 12.10 -4.44
N ALA A 196 9.69 11.16 -3.51
CA ALA A 196 10.78 10.96 -2.53
C ALA A 196 11.17 12.18 -1.66
N VAL A 197 10.38 13.27 -1.69
CA VAL A 197 10.72 14.52 -0.99
C VAL A 197 10.61 14.35 0.53
N LYS A 198 9.59 13.63 1.00
CA LYS A 198 9.29 13.50 2.43
C LYS A 198 9.75 12.17 3.02
N HIS A 199 9.49 11.07 2.32
CA HIS A 199 9.93 9.72 2.65
C HIS A 199 10.85 9.25 1.52
N GLY A 200 12.12 8.98 1.83
CA GLY A 200 13.10 8.56 0.82
C GLY A 200 13.07 7.06 0.52
N ASP A 201 12.32 6.31 1.31
CA ASP A 201 12.12 4.87 1.21
C ASP A 201 10.86 4.48 0.43
N LEU A 202 9.97 5.44 0.16
CA LEU A 202 8.75 5.25 -0.62
C LEU A 202 8.66 6.29 -1.75
N ASP A 203 8.90 5.86 -2.99
CA ASP A 203 8.91 6.70 -4.19
C ASP A 203 8.29 5.96 -5.41
N GLY A 204 8.16 6.65 -6.55
CA GLY A 204 7.62 6.10 -7.78
C GLY A 204 8.31 4.82 -8.29
N SER A 205 9.56 4.55 -7.88
CA SER A 205 10.24 3.29 -8.19
C SER A 205 9.52 2.04 -7.64
N LEU A 206 8.64 2.20 -6.64
CA LEU A 206 7.89 1.12 -6.00
C LEU A 206 6.58 0.75 -6.69
N TYR A 207 6.19 1.42 -7.78
CA TYR A 207 5.05 0.92 -8.59
C TYR A 207 5.39 -0.46 -9.19
N TYR A 208 6.59 -0.56 -9.80
CA TYR A 208 7.11 -1.77 -10.42
C TYR A 208 8.60 -1.97 -10.07
N PRO A 209 8.93 -2.25 -8.79
CA PRO A 209 10.31 -2.32 -8.35
C PRO A 209 10.99 -3.59 -8.86
N THR A 210 12.32 -3.51 -9.02
CA THR A 210 13.16 -4.72 -9.12
C THR A 210 13.50 -5.23 -7.71
N GLU A 211 13.95 -6.48 -7.58
CA GLU A 211 14.43 -7.03 -6.30
C GLU A 211 15.48 -6.13 -5.60
N ARG A 212 16.32 -5.43 -6.39
CA ARG A 212 17.33 -4.51 -5.87
C ARG A 212 16.72 -3.31 -5.14
N ILE A 213 15.52 -2.87 -5.55
CA ILE A 213 14.81 -1.75 -4.92
C ILE A 213 14.07 -2.24 -3.68
N ASP A 214 13.28 -3.30 -3.84
CA ASP A 214 12.59 -3.96 -2.73
C ASP A 214 12.42 -5.45 -3.04
N VAL A 215 12.87 -6.31 -2.14
CA VAL A 215 12.79 -7.77 -2.33
C VAL A 215 11.36 -8.29 -2.24
N HIS A 216 10.52 -7.71 -1.38
CA HIS A 216 9.15 -8.14 -1.17
C HIS A 216 8.27 -7.74 -2.36
N MET A 217 8.33 -6.47 -2.75
CA MET A 217 7.52 -5.94 -3.85
C MET A 217 8.11 -6.27 -5.22
N GLY A 218 9.44 -6.41 -5.35
CA GLY A 218 10.11 -6.61 -6.62
C GLY A 218 10.37 -8.07 -6.99
N LYS A 219 10.75 -8.92 -6.03
CA LYS A 219 10.92 -10.37 -6.27
C LYS A 219 9.64 -11.16 -5.98
N HIS A 220 9.00 -10.89 -4.84
CA HIS A 220 7.81 -11.63 -4.42
C HIS A 220 6.49 -11.01 -4.89
N ASN A 221 6.54 -9.82 -5.50
CA ASN A 221 5.39 -9.08 -6.01
C ASN A 221 4.31 -8.78 -4.96
N PHE A 222 4.72 -8.48 -3.73
CA PHE A 222 3.79 -8.06 -2.69
C PHE A 222 3.16 -6.70 -3.02
N SER A 223 1.85 -6.59 -2.79
CA SER A 223 1.13 -5.33 -2.62
C SER A 223 1.30 -4.83 -1.19
N CYS A 224 1.00 -3.55 -0.95
CA CYS A 224 1.08 -2.96 0.39
C CYS A 224 0.21 -3.73 1.41
N THR A 225 -0.98 -4.16 0.99
CA THR A 225 -1.96 -4.86 1.83
C THR A 225 -1.58 -6.30 2.20
N ASP A 226 -0.60 -6.91 1.52
CA ASP A 226 -0.12 -8.25 1.90
C ASP A 226 0.57 -8.23 3.28
N CYS A 227 1.22 -7.10 3.61
CA CYS A 227 1.83 -6.86 4.93
C CYS A 227 1.00 -5.91 5.80
N HIS A 228 0.45 -4.83 5.23
CA HIS A 228 -0.40 -3.87 5.91
C HIS A 228 -1.87 -4.30 5.87
N GLN A 229 -2.14 -5.42 6.53
CA GLN A 229 -3.48 -5.97 6.62
C GLN A 229 -4.43 -4.99 7.32
N SER A 230 -5.65 -4.87 6.77
CA SER A 230 -6.70 -3.96 7.20
C SER A 230 -7.87 -4.73 7.78
#